data_AF-A0A353P0T7-F1
#
_entry.id   AF-A0A353P0T7-F1
#
_cell.length_a   1.000
_cell.length_b   1.000
_cell.length_c   1.000
_cell.angle_alpha   90.00
_cell.angle_beta   90.00
_cell.angle_gamma   90.00
#
_symmetry.space_group_name_H-M   'P 1'
#
loop_
_entity.id
_entity.type
_entity.pdbx_description
1 polymer ?
#
loop_
_entity_poly.entity_id
_entity_poly.type
_entity_poly.pdbx_seq_one_letter_code
_entity_poly.pdbx_strand_id
1 'polypeptide(L)'
;MFHMMIDKIRCESNLTRKMLKQKSKWFANSTKEDRLLFLAVFLAICFSFTAFFLYTKGYIRLGFSDDCAFKRNYGIPCPTCYWTTAFNLIVKGGTIKALYVQPAATISCFILIFVAFFSLLSSVLGVNFVFLPPVRLWRVGYILAVAAAIVLLGWAVTLLRALA
;
A
#
# COMPACT_ATOMS: atom_id res chain seq x y z
N MET A 1 -59.43 16.27 20.41
CA MET A 1 -58.45 15.47 21.19
C MET A 1 -57.82 14.33 20.37
N PHE A 2 -58.61 13.54 19.62
CA PHE A 2 -58.11 12.46 18.76
C PHE A 2 -57.11 12.90 17.66
N HIS A 3 -57.36 14.04 17.01
CA HIS A 3 -56.48 14.58 15.96
C HIS A 3 -55.06 14.87 16.48
N MET A 4 -54.96 15.35 17.72
CA MET A 4 -53.69 15.72 18.35
C MET A 4 -52.83 14.49 18.69
N MET A 5 -53.45 13.32 18.87
CA MET A 5 -52.76 12.06 19.13
C MET A 5 -52.15 11.48 17.86
N ILE A 6 -52.81 11.64 16.72
CA ILE A 6 -52.34 11.16 15.41
C ILE A 6 -51.08 11.92 14.97
N ASP A 7 -51.04 13.23 15.20
CA ASP A 7 -49.88 14.06 14.83
C ASP A 7 -48.64 13.73 15.66
N LYS A 8 -48.81 13.39 16.94
CA LYS A 8 -47.71 12.98 17.82
C LYS A 8 -47.07 11.66 17.34
N ILE A 9 -47.89 10.67 16.99
CA ILE A 9 -47.43 9.37 16.46
C ILE A 9 -46.73 9.54 15.09
N ARG A 10 -47.26 10.44 14.24
CA ARG A 10 -46.65 10.74 12.94
C ARG A 10 -45.31 11.48 13.05
N CYS A 11 -45.14 12.31 14.09
CA CYS A 11 -43.88 12.98 14.36
C CYS A 11 -42.81 12.01 14.91
N GLU A 12 -43.17 11.17 15.88
CA GLU A 12 -42.26 10.17 16.47
C GLU A 12 -41.78 9.12 15.45
N SER A 13 -42.68 8.66 14.58
CA SER A 13 -42.36 7.71 13.51
C SER A 13 -41.49 8.29 12.39
N ASN A 14 -41.50 9.61 12.19
CA ASN A 14 -40.59 10.28 11.26
C ASN A 14 -39.20 10.54 11.87
N LEU A 15 -39.14 10.78 13.19
CA LEU A 15 -37.89 11.00 13.90
C LEU A 15 -37.04 9.71 13.98
N THR A 16 -37.68 8.59 14.33
CA THR A 16 -37.04 7.26 14.33
C THR A 16 -36.56 6.85 12.94
N ARG A 17 -37.34 7.14 11.89
CA ARG A 17 -36.92 6.89 10.49
C ARG A 17 -35.72 7.73 10.07
N LYS A 18 -35.58 8.97 10.56
CA LYS A 18 -34.41 9.81 10.28
C LYS A 18 -33.15 9.33 11.00
N MET A 19 -33.27 8.83 12.23
CA MET A 19 -32.10 8.32 12.98
C MET A 19 -31.55 7.00 12.42
N LEU A 20 -32.40 6.11 11.91
CA LEU A 20 -31.95 4.85 11.28
C LEU A 20 -31.30 5.06 9.90
N LYS A 21 -31.47 6.24 9.30
CA LYS A 21 -30.90 6.58 7.98
C LYS A 21 -29.59 7.35 8.08
N GLN A 22 -28.94 7.35 9.24
CA GLN A 22 -27.58 7.80 9.39
C GLN A 22 -26.64 6.71 8.85
N LYS A 23 -26.55 6.59 7.52
CA LYS A 23 -25.48 5.83 6.86
C LYS A 23 -24.16 6.27 7.49
N SER A 24 -23.46 5.34 8.14
CA SER A 24 -22.19 5.62 8.78
C SER A 24 -21.28 6.29 7.75
N LYS A 25 -20.82 7.52 8.05
CA LYS A 25 -19.92 8.31 7.17
C LYS A 25 -18.62 7.59 6.82
N TRP A 26 -18.34 6.45 7.45
CA TRP A 26 -17.07 5.74 7.44
C TRP A 26 -17.06 4.51 6.53
N PHE A 27 -18.23 3.99 6.13
CA PHE A 27 -18.33 2.73 5.38
C PHE A 27 -19.25 2.89 4.16
N ALA A 28 -18.69 2.71 2.98
CA ALA A 28 -19.45 2.59 1.75
C ALA A 28 -19.53 1.12 1.32
N ASN A 29 -20.72 0.66 0.93
CA ASN A 29 -20.86 -0.67 0.31
C ASN A 29 -20.07 -0.70 -0.99
N SER A 30 -19.17 -1.68 -1.11
CA SER A 30 -18.28 -1.84 -2.26
C SER A 30 -18.95 -2.63 -3.38
N THR A 31 -18.88 -2.13 -4.62
CA THR A 31 -19.39 -2.79 -5.82
C THR A 31 -18.58 -4.06 -6.10
N LYS A 32 -19.16 -5.07 -6.78
CA LYS A 32 -18.43 -6.32 -7.12
C LYS A 32 -17.13 -6.06 -7.89
N GLU A 33 -17.12 -5.06 -8.77
CA GLU A 33 -15.94 -4.61 -9.53
C GLU A 33 -14.83 -4.08 -8.63
N ASP A 34 -15.17 -3.26 -7.64
CA ASP A 34 -14.20 -2.68 -6.69
C ASP A 34 -13.54 -3.77 -5.84
N ARG A 35 -14.32 -4.76 -5.40
CA ARG A 35 -13.79 -5.92 -4.65
C ARG A 35 -12.78 -6.72 -5.46
N LEU A 36 -13.04 -6.89 -6.75
CA LEU A 36 -12.14 -7.60 -7.67
C LEU A 36 -10.83 -6.84 -7.87
N LEU A 37 -10.89 -5.50 -7.93
CA LEU A 37 -9.70 -4.64 -8.00
C LEU A 37 -8.87 -4.73 -6.71
N PHE A 38 -9.48 -4.68 -5.53
CA PHE A 38 -8.74 -4.84 -4.27
C PHE A 38 -8.10 -6.23 -4.14
N LEU A 39 -8.78 -7.29 -4.62
CA LEU A 39 -8.20 -8.62 -4.69
C LEU A 39 -6.99 -8.66 -5.65
N ALA A 40 -7.11 -8.05 -6.83
CA ALA A 40 -6.02 -7.98 -7.80
C ALA A 40 -4.79 -7.23 -7.24
N VAL A 41 -5.01 -6.12 -6.54
CA VAL A 41 -3.92 -5.37 -5.87
C VAL A 41 -3.26 -6.22 -4.78
N PHE A 42 -4.04 -6.90 -3.95
CA PHE A 42 -3.51 -7.80 -2.92
C PHE A 42 -2.65 -8.92 -3.55
N LEU A 43 -3.16 -9.58 -4.58
CA LEU A 43 -2.45 -10.64 -5.29
C LEU A 43 -1.16 -10.11 -5.95
N ALA A 44 -1.18 -8.92 -6.54
CA ALA A 44 -0.01 -8.29 -7.13
C ALA A 44 1.09 -8.02 -6.08
N ILE A 45 0.71 -7.53 -4.90
CA ILE A 45 1.65 -7.30 -3.80
C ILE A 45 2.21 -8.64 -3.29
N CYS A 46 1.36 -9.63 -3.03
CA CYS A 46 1.79 -10.96 -2.60
C CYS A 46 2.73 -11.62 -3.61
N PHE A 47 2.41 -11.53 -4.90
CA PHE A 47 3.25 -12.04 -5.98
C PHE A 47 4.62 -11.34 -6.00
N SER A 48 4.64 -10.01 -5.86
CA SER A 48 5.88 -9.23 -5.82
C SER A 48 6.78 -9.64 -4.65
N PHE A 49 6.23 -9.75 -3.44
CA PHE A 49 6.98 -10.20 -2.26
C PHE A 49 7.47 -11.65 -2.41
N THR A 50 6.64 -12.54 -2.95
CA THR A 50 6.97 -13.95 -3.14
C THR A 50 8.09 -14.10 -4.19
N ALA A 51 7.98 -13.42 -5.33
CA ALA A 51 9.03 -13.42 -6.36
C ALA A 51 10.37 -12.94 -5.79
N PHE A 52 10.34 -11.87 -4.99
CA PHE A 52 11.54 -11.35 -4.34
C PHE A 52 12.10 -12.31 -3.28
N PHE A 53 11.24 -12.98 -2.51
CA PHE A 53 11.66 -14.01 -1.57
C PHE A 53 12.35 -15.18 -2.28
N LEU A 54 11.76 -15.70 -3.35
CA LEU A 54 12.36 -16.76 -4.17
C LEU A 54 13.71 -16.33 -4.76
N TYR A 55 13.82 -15.07 -5.20
CA TYR A 55 15.07 -14.49 -5.64
C TYR A 55 16.13 -14.48 -4.53
N THR A 56 15.79 -14.01 -3.31
CA THR A 56 16.75 -13.98 -2.20
C THR A 56 17.21 -15.37 -1.73
N LYS A 57 16.39 -16.40 -1.94
CA LYS A 57 16.73 -17.80 -1.66
C LYS A 57 17.56 -18.44 -2.78
N GLY A 58 17.74 -17.77 -3.91
CA GLY A 58 18.51 -18.25 -5.05
C GLY A 58 17.78 -19.26 -5.93
N TYR A 59 16.47 -19.49 -5.73
CA TYR A 59 15.67 -20.36 -6.59
C TYR A 59 15.45 -19.76 -7.98
N ILE A 60 15.38 -18.43 -8.06
CA ILE A 60 15.25 -17.70 -9.32
C ILE A 60 16.50 -16.86 -9.49
N ARG A 61 17.33 -17.23 -10.47
CA ARG A 61 18.43 -16.40 -10.95
C ARG A 61 17.90 -15.49 -12.04
N LEU A 62 17.40 -14.31 -11.67
CA LEU A 62 17.20 -13.24 -12.64
C LEU A 62 18.58 -12.93 -13.18
N GLY A 63 18.85 -13.13 -14.47
CA GLY A 63 20.19 -13.08 -15.09
C GLY A 63 20.99 -11.77 -14.95
N PHE A 64 20.59 -10.87 -14.05
CA PHE A 64 21.44 -9.86 -13.45
C PHE A 64 22.52 -10.59 -12.64
N SER A 65 23.76 -10.54 -13.12
CA SER A 65 24.92 -11.15 -12.46
C SER A 65 24.96 -10.80 -10.96
N ASP A 66 25.62 -11.62 -10.16
CA ASP A 66 25.73 -11.49 -8.70
C ASP A 66 26.23 -10.09 -8.21
N ASP A 67 26.71 -9.25 -9.13
CA ASP A 67 26.92 -7.80 -8.97
C ASP A 67 26.06 -6.96 -9.94
N CYS A 68 25.42 -5.89 -9.44
CA CYS A 68 24.69 -4.90 -10.27
C CYS A 68 25.56 -4.43 -11.43
N ALA A 69 25.05 -4.51 -12.66
CA ALA A 69 25.78 -4.07 -13.87
C ALA A 69 26.32 -2.62 -13.73
N PHE A 70 25.59 -1.79 -12.99
CA PHE A 70 26.01 -0.42 -12.64
C PHE A 70 27.25 -0.40 -11.74
N LYS A 71 27.31 -1.25 -10.71
CA LYS A 71 28.48 -1.39 -9.84
C LYS A 71 29.69 -1.93 -10.61
N ARG A 72 29.46 -2.86 -11.54
CA ARG A 72 30.52 -3.38 -12.42
C ARG A 72 31.08 -2.31 -13.38
N ASN A 73 30.22 -1.47 -13.94
CA ASN A 73 30.62 -0.48 -14.95
C ASN A 73 31.15 0.83 -14.36
N TYR A 74 30.59 1.28 -13.22
CA TYR A 74 30.89 2.59 -12.63
C TYR A 74 31.61 2.49 -11.28
N GLY A 75 31.83 1.28 -10.74
CA GLY A 75 32.46 1.07 -9.43
C GLY A 75 31.58 1.45 -8.23
N ILE A 76 30.41 2.04 -8.46
CA ILE A 76 29.50 2.55 -7.43
C ILE A 76 28.21 1.72 -7.35
N PRO A 77 27.72 1.39 -6.14
CA PRO A 77 26.44 0.71 -5.98
C PRO A 77 25.27 1.58 -6.45
N CYS A 78 24.43 1.02 -7.31
CA CYS A 78 23.19 1.65 -7.76
C CYS A 78 22.24 1.86 -6.55
N PRO A 79 21.47 2.95 -6.45
CA PRO A 79 20.52 3.15 -5.32
C PRO A 79 19.45 2.07 -5.24
N THR A 80 19.11 1.46 -6.38
CA THR A 80 18.29 0.24 -6.46
C THR A 80 18.97 -0.98 -5.80
N CYS A 81 20.31 -1.04 -5.75
CA CYS A 81 21.03 -2.06 -4.97
C CYS A 81 20.85 -1.87 -3.47
N TYR A 82 20.82 -0.64 -2.96
CA TYR A 82 20.53 -0.41 -1.54
C TYR A 82 19.09 -0.77 -1.20
N TRP A 83 18.15 -0.54 -2.12
CA TRP A 83 16.76 -0.96 -1.97
C TRP A 83 16.61 -2.48 -1.90
N THR A 84 17.23 -3.22 -2.83
CA THR A 84 17.20 -4.69 -2.84
C THR A 84 17.92 -5.27 -1.63
N THR A 85 19.00 -4.64 -1.18
CA THR A 85 19.73 -5.03 0.04
C THR A 85 18.88 -4.82 1.29
N ALA A 86 18.23 -3.67 1.43
CA ALA A 86 17.33 -3.39 2.55
C ALA A 86 16.15 -4.38 2.58
N PHE A 87 15.57 -4.70 1.42
CA PHE A 87 14.52 -5.70 1.32
C PHE A 87 15.01 -7.10 1.72
N ASN A 88 16.19 -7.51 1.28
CA ASN A 88 16.81 -8.78 1.66
C ASN A 88 17.02 -8.86 3.19
N LEU A 89 17.46 -7.76 3.81
CA LEU A 89 17.57 -7.66 5.26
C LEU A 89 16.22 -7.78 5.97
N ILE A 90 15.16 -7.15 5.45
CA ILE A 90 13.80 -7.27 6.01
C ILE A 90 13.32 -8.72 5.94
N VAL A 91 13.48 -9.38 4.80
CA VAL A 91 13.10 -10.80 4.61
C VAL A 91 13.86 -11.73 5.57
N LYS A 92 15.11 -11.41 5.88
CA LYS A 92 15.93 -12.16 6.84
C LYS A 92 15.63 -11.81 8.32
N GLY A 93 14.68 -10.92 8.60
CA GLY A 93 14.31 -10.48 9.95
C GLY A 93 15.16 -9.34 10.51
N GLY A 94 16.03 -8.72 9.71
CA GLY A 94 16.93 -7.63 10.10
C GLY A 94 16.36 -6.23 9.86
N THR A 95 15.19 -5.90 10.43
CA THR A 95 14.52 -4.60 10.24
C THR A 95 15.35 -3.40 10.68
N ILE A 96 16.06 -3.48 11.81
CA ILE A 96 16.94 -2.39 12.28
C ILE A 96 18.11 -2.15 11.31
N LYS A 97 18.70 -3.22 10.79
CA LYS A 97 19.77 -3.12 9.78
C LYS A 97 19.24 -2.54 8.47
N ALA A 98 18.03 -2.90 8.07
CA ALA A 98 17.40 -2.34 6.87
C ALA A 98 17.13 -0.83 6.98
N LEU A 99 16.71 -0.36 8.17
CA LEU A 99 16.54 1.07 8.46
C LEU A 99 17.85 1.85 8.37
N TYR A 100 18.95 1.26 8.83
CA TYR A 100 20.27 1.88 8.76
C TYR A 100 20.83 1.94 7.33
N VAL A 101 20.54 0.91 6.52
CA VAL A 101 20.93 0.85 5.11
C VAL A 101 20.11 1.82 4.26
N GLN A 102 18.79 1.70 4.29
CA GLN A 102 17.89 2.58 3.52
C GLN A 102 16.53 2.71 4.24
N PRO A 103 16.29 3.83 4.96
CA PRO A 103 15.04 4.02 5.70
C PRO A 103 13.83 4.13 4.75
N ALA A 104 14.00 4.75 3.58
CA ALA A 104 12.95 4.89 2.58
C ALA A 104 12.43 3.53 2.07
N ALA A 105 13.33 2.59 1.79
CA ALA A 105 12.94 1.25 1.35
C ALA A 105 12.18 0.51 2.45
N THR A 106 12.65 0.62 3.70
CA THR A 106 11.99 -0.03 4.83
C THR A 106 10.57 0.50 5.05
N ILE A 107 10.39 1.82 5.06
CA ILE A 107 9.08 2.46 5.19
C ILE A 107 8.14 2.04 4.04
N SER A 108 8.64 2.03 2.80
CA SER A 108 7.84 1.60 1.65
C SER A 108 7.35 0.15 1.78
N CYS A 109 8.18 -0.74 2.31
CA CYS A 109 7.82 -2.14 2.58
C CYS A 109 6.68 -2.23 3.59
N PHE A 110 6.76 -1.48 4.69
CA PHE A 110 5.68 -1.43 5.67
C PHE A 110 4.39 -0.88 5.06
N ILE A 111 4.46 0.21 4.29
CA ILE A 111 3.30 0.77 3.59
C ILE A 111 2.66 -0.29 2.68
N LEU A 112 3.45 -1.04 1.91
CA LEU A 112 2.93 -2.11 1.06
C LEU A 112 2.25 -3.23 1.86
N ILE A 113 2.80 -3.62 3.02
CA ILE A 113 2.18 -4.60 3.91
C ILE A 113 0.85 -4.09 4.45
N PHE A 114 0.79 -2.84 4.91
CA PHE A 114 -0.46 -2.23 5.37
C PHE A 114 -1.50 -2.14 4.24
N VAL A 115 -1.09 -1.69 3.06
CA VAL A 115 -1.96 -1.64 1.88
C VAL A 115 -2.48 -3.03 1.53
N ALA A 116 -1.64 -4.06 1.52
CA ALA A 116 -2.07 -5.43 1.28
C ALA A 116 -3.08 -5.91 2.33
N PHE A 117 -2.83 -5.65 3.62
CA PHE A 117 -3.73 -6.00 4.71
C PHE A 117 -5.11 -5.33 4.57
N PHE A 118 -5.15 -4.02 4.33
CA PHE A 118 -6.40 -3.30 4.12
C PHE A 118 -7.10 -3.70 2.81
N SER A 119 -6.35 -3.98 1.75
CA SER A 119 -6.91 -4.45 0.47
C SER A 119 -7.57 -5.82 0.62
N LEU A 120 -6.95 -6.74 1.36
CA LEU A 120 -7.55 -8.02 1.69
C LEU A 120 -8.83 -7.85 2.53
N LEU A 121 -8.77 -6.98 3.55
CA LEU A 121 -9.92 -6.71 4.41
C LEU A 121 -11.10 -6.12 3.63
N SER A 122 -10.85 -5.17 2.74
CA SER A 122 -11.86 -4.60 1.84
C SER A 122 -12.40 -5.63 0.83
N SER A 123 -11.56 -6.55 0.35
CA SER A 123 -12.00 -7.63 -0.54
C SER A 123 -12.91 -8.64 0.19
N VAL A 124 -12.56 -9.05 1.42
CA VAL A 124 -13.32 -10.05 2.19
C VAL A 124 -14.60 -9.47 2.76
N LEU A 125 -14.53 -8.29 3.39
CA LEU A 125 -15.68 -7.66 4.04
C LEU A 125 -16.57 -6.90 3.03
N GLY A 126 -16.04 -6.56 1.85
CA GLY A 126 -16.79 -5.82 0.84
C GLY A 126 -17.19 -4.41 1.28
N VAL A 127 -16.47 -3.84 2.25
CA VAL A 127 -16.59 -2.46 2.71
C VAL A 127 -15.43 -1.63 2.20
N ASN A 128 -15.75 -0.48 1.63
CA ASN A 128 -14.76 0.54 1.28
C ASN A 128 -14.59 1.47 2.48
N PHE A 129 -13.37 1.52 3.01
CA PHE A 129 -12.98 2.52 4.00
C PHE A 129 -12.81 3.87 3.31
N VAL A 130 -13.31 4.96 3.89
CA VAL A 130 -13.14 6.31 3.33
C VAL A 130 -11.67 6.70 3.14
N PHE A 131 -10.76 6.13 3.94
CA PHE A 131 -9.31 6.33 3.81
C PHE A 131 -8.67 5.61 2.62
N LEU A 132 -9.30 4.56 2.09
CA LEU A 132 -8.88 3.88 0.87
C LEU A 132 -9.96 4.15 -0.19
N PRO A 133 -9.94 5.32 -0.86
CA PRO A 133 -10.86 5.56 -1.96
C PRO A 133 -10.68 4.44 -3.00
N PRO A 134 -11.76 4.06 -3.71
CA PRO A 134 -11.68 3.02 -4.72
C PRO A 134 -10.53 3.30 -5.68
N VAL A 135 -9.78 2.27 -6.06
CA VAL A 135 -8.56 2.37 -6.90
C VAL A 135 -8.81 3.18 -8.17
N ARG A 136 -10.05 3.20 -8.66
CA ARG A 136 -10.51 4.02 -9.80
C ARG A 136 -10.33 5.54 -9.60
N LEU A 137 -10.37 6.01 -8.36
CA LEU A 137 -10.21 7.42 -8.00
C LEU A 137 -8.75 7.79 -7.69
N TRP A 138 -7.86 6.79 -7.57
CA TRP A 138 -6.43 7.07 -7.46
C TRP A 138 -5.96 7.67 -8.78
N ARG A 139 -5.62 8.96 -8.76
CA ARG A 139 -4.83 9.57 -9.83
C ARG A 139 -3.50 8.85 -9.84
N VAL A 140 -3.35 7.89 -10.74
CA VAL A 140 -2.12 7.11 -10.95
C VAL A 140 -0.90 8.05 -11.05
N GLY A 141 -1.09 9.24 -11.62
CA GLY A 141 -0.07 10.29 -11.67
C GLY A 141 0.46 10.75 -10.29
N TYR A 142 -0.38 10.82 -9.25
CA TYR A 142 0.05 11.19 -7.91
C TYR A 142 0.87 10.07 -7.25
N ILE A 143 0.45 8.82 -7.42
CA ILE A 143 1.20 7.65 -6.91
C ILE A 143 2.55 7.56 -7.61
N LEU A 144 2.55 7.74 -8.93
CA LEU A 144 3.76 7.74 -9.73
C LEU A 144 4.69 8.91 -9.35
N ALA A 145 4.15 10.10 -9.10
CA ALA A 145 4.92 11.26 -8.67
C ALA A 145 5.53 11.05 -7.27
N VAL A 146 4.77 10.49 -6.33
CA VAL A 146 5.29 10.16 -4.98
C VAL A 146 6.33 9.06 -5.06
N ALA A 147 6.09 8.00 -5.83
CA ALA A 147 7.08 6.94 -6.04
C ALA A 147 8.35 7.48 -6.70
N ALA A 148 8.23 8.31 -7.74
CA ALA A 148 9.35 8.97 -8.38
C ALA A 148 10.12 9.89 -7.42
N ALA A 149 9.43 10.67 -6.59
CA ALA A 149 10.06 11.51 -5.58
C ALA A 149 10.84 10.67 -4.55
N ILE A 150 10.27 9.56 -4.08
CA ILE A 150 10.96 8.64 -3.15
C ILE A 150 12.22 8.05 -3.81
N VAL A 151 12.12 7.65 -5.07
CA VAL A 151 13.26 7.12 -5.83
C VAL A 151 14.33 8.20 -6.00
N LEU A 152 13.97 9.40 -6.43
CA LEU A 152 14.90 10.51 -6.64
C LEU A 152 15.57 10.97 -5.34
N LEU A 153 14.83 11.02 -4.23
CA LEU A 153 15.41 11.30 -2.92
C LEU A 153 16.36 10.19 -2.47
N GLY A 154 16.01 8.93 -2.73
CA GLY A 154 16.89 7.79 -2.50
C GLY A 154 18.19 7.90 -3.30
N TRP A 155 18.10 8.28 -4.57
CA TRP A 155 19.26 8.57 -5.42
C TRP A 155 20.12 9.70 -4.85
N ALA A 156 19.51 10.81 -4.44
CA ALA A 156 20.23 11.96 -3.89
C ALA A 156 21.02 11.59 -2.62
N VAL A 157 20.41 10.84 -1.69
CA VAL A 157 21.09 10.39 -0.45
C VAL A 157 22.24 9.43 -0.76
N THR A 158 22.07 8.51 -1.70
CA THR A 158 23.13 7.58 -2.10
C THR A 158 24.29 8.31 -2.79
N LEU A 159 24.00 9.25 -3.69
CA LEU A 159 25.02 10.06 -4.36
C LEU A 159 25.78 10.94 -3.36
N LEU A 160 25.09 11.56 -2.40
CA LEU A 160 25.73 12.32 -1.32
C LEU A 160 26.66 11.44 -0.48
N ARG A 161 26.27 10.21 -0.15
CA ARG A 161 27.15 9.27 0.57
C ARG A 161 28.30 8.69 -0.26
N ALA A 162 28.19 8.71 -1.58
CA ALA A 162 29.26 8.26 -2.47
C ALA A 162 30.28 9.37 -2.76
N LEU A 163 29.88 10.65 -2.60
CA LEU A 163 30.73 11.82 -2.82
C LEU A 163 31.36 12.40 -1.54
N ALA A 164 30.85 12.01 -0.36
CA ALA A 164 31.37 12.39 0.96
C ALA A 164 32.35 11.33 1.50
#